data_AF-A0A3N5VSH1-F1
#
_entry.id   AF-A0A3N5VSH1-F1
#
_cell.length_a   1.000
_cell.length_b   1.000
_cell.length_c   1.000
_cell.angle_alpha   90.00
_cell.angle_beta   90.00
_cell.angle_gamma   90.00
#
_symmetry.space_group_name_H-M   'P 1'
#
loop_
_entity.id
_entity.type
_entity.pdbx_description
1 polymer ?
#
loop_
_entity_poly.entity_id
_entity_poly.type
_entity_poly.pdbx_seq_one_letter_code
_entity_poly.pdbx_strand_id
1 'polypeptide(L)'
;LVHLILGIWGVIAYRTYDASRTYARTVGVILLVLAVFGLIPGLNTLFGLAPLYGSDIWLHLLSGALALYFGLTARSTLDRPVV
;
A
#
# COMPACT_ATOMS: atom_id res chain seq x y z
N LEU A 1 -2.76 4.00 15.01
CA LEU A 1 -2.32 2.59 15.10
C LEU A 1 -1.99 1.99 13.74
N VAL A 2 -2.91 2.00 12.76
CA VAL A 2 -2.70 1.43 11.41
C VAL A 2 -1.40 1.92 10.75
N HIS A 3 -1.18 3.24 10.73
CA HIS A 3 0.05 3.83 10.16
C HIS A 3 1.34 3.35 10.85
N LEU A 4 1.32 3.09 12.16
CA LEU A 4 2.49 2.57 12.87
C LEU A 4 2.78 1.13 12.45
N ILE A 5 1.74 0.30 12.32
CA ILE A 5 1.89 -1.08 11.86
C ILE A 5 2.48 -1.11 10.44
N LEU A 6 1.93 -0.29 9.53
CA LEU A 6 2.46 -0.16 8.18
C LEU A 6 3.91 0.35 8.17
N GLY A 7 4.23 1.37 8.97
CA GLY A 7 5.57 1.91 9.08
C GLY A 7 6.59 0.90 9.62
N ILE A 8 6.27 0.19 10.70
CA ILE A 8 7.11 -0.87 11.26
C ILE A 8 7.30 -1.99 10.22
N TRP A 9 6.24 -2.40 9.54
CA TRP A 9 6.35 -3.42 8.49
C TRP A 9 7.26 -2.95 7.34
N GLY A 10 7.16 -1.69 6.91
CA GLY A 10 8.06 -1.12 5.91
C GLY A 10 9.52 -1.14 6.37
N VAL A 11 9.79 -0.80 7.63
CA VAL A 11 11.14 -0.88 8.22
C VAL A 11 11.62 -2.33 8.35
N ILE A 12 10.75 -3.31 8.55
CA ILE A 12 11.18 -4.72 8.54
C ILE A 12 11.47 -5.16 7.09
N ALA A 13 10.65 -4.72 6.13
CA ALA A 13 10.73 -5.11 4.73
C ALA A 13 11.92 -4.49 3.98
N TYR A 14 12.51 -3.38 4.43
CA TYR A 14 13.64 -2.74 3.73
C TYR A 14 14.86 -3.67 3.56
N ARG A 15 14.98 -4.69 4.42
CA ARG A 15 16.17 -5.54 4.53
C ARG A 15 16.47 -6.35 3.26
N THR A 16 15.48 -6.63 2.43
CA THR A 16 15.68 -7.34 1.17
C THR A 16 14.84 -6.73 0.04
N TYR A 17 15.33 -6.88 -1.18
CA TYR A 17 14.65 -6.37 -2.38
C TYR A 17 13.26 -6.99 -2.55
N ASP A 18 13.17 -8.32 -2.41
CA ASP A 18 11.91 -9.05 -2.57
C ASP A 18 10.90 -8.72 -1.47
N ALA A 19 11.35 -8.53 -0.22
CA ALA A 19 10.47 -8.10 0.86
C ALA A 19 9.95 -6.67 0.63
N SER A 20 10.83 -5.75 0.22
CA SER A 20 10.45 -4.36 -0.12
C SER A 20 9.42 -4.31 -1.24
N ARG A 21 9.63 -5.12 -2.29
CA ARG A 21 8.70 -5.26 -3.42
C ARG A 21 7.34 -5.81 -2.98
N THR A 22 7.34 -6.87 -2.19
CA THR A 22 6.11 -7.49 -1.66
C THR A 22 5.34 -6.53 -0.76
N TYR A 23 6.05 -5.80 0.10
CA TYR A 23 5.48 -4.74 0.93
C TYR A 23 4.82 -3.66 0.06
N ALA A 24 5.54 -3.11 -0.93
CA ALA A 24 5.05 -2.06 -1.80
C ALA A 24 3.79 -2.48 -2.59
N ARG A 25 3.77 -3.70 -3.14
CA ARG A 25 2.56 -4.26 -3.80
C ARG A 25 1.39 -4.37 -2.85
N THR A 26 1.61 -5.00 -1.70
CA THR A 26 0.53 -5.31 -0.75
C THR A 26 -0.08 -4.05 -0.17
N VAL A 27 0.77 -3.14 0.31
CA VAL A 27 0.33 -1.83 0.83
C VAL A 27 -0.29 -0.99 -0.27
N GLY A 28 0.26 -1.01 -1.48
CA GLY A 28 -0.32 -0.34 -2.65
C GLY A 28 -1.76 -0.76 -2.90
N VAL A 29 -2.03 -2.07 -2.99
CA VAL A 29 -3.39 -2.60 -3.17
C VAL A 29 -4.31 -2.22 -2.00
N ILE A 30 -3.86 -2.40 -0.75
CA ILE A 30 -4.66 -2.08 0.44
C ILE A 30 -5.09 -0.61 0.42
N LEU A 31 -4.16 0.31 0.18
CA LEU A 31 -4.44 1.74 0.19
C LEU A 31 -5.40 2.13 -0.95
N LEU A 32 -5.25 1.56 -2.15
CA LEU A 32 -6.20 1.81 -3.23
C LEU A 32 -7.61 1.31 -2.91
N VAL A 33 -7.74 0.14 -2.27
CA VAL A 33 -9.04 -0.36 -1.79
C VAL A 33 -9.64 0.57 -0.75
N LEU A 34 -8.84 1.07 0.20
CA LEU A 34 -9.30 2.03 1.20
C LEU A 34 -9.72 3.37 0.60
N ALA A 35 -9.01 3.86 -0.43
CA ALA A 35 -9.42 5.05 -1.18
C ALA A 35 -10.81 4.87 -1.82
N VAL A 36 -11.06 3.69 -2.42
CA VAL A 36 -12.38 3.34 -2.97
C VAL A 36 -13.45 3.27 -1.87
N PHE A 37 -13.14 2.67 -0.72
CA PHE A 37 -14.08 2.62 0.42
C PHE A 37 -14.42 4.02 0.95
N GLY A 38 -13.46 4.94 0.95
CA GLY A 38 -13.67 6.34 1.32
C GLY A 38 -14.70 7.08 0.45
N LEU A 39 -14.91 6.63 -0.80
CA LEU A 39 -15.89 7.20 -1.72
C LEU A 39 -17.30 6.62 -1.53
N ILE A 40 -17.44 5.48 -0.84
CA ILE A 40 -18.71 4.78 -0.68
C ILE A 40 -19.32 5.14 0.69
N PRO A 41 -20.51 5.78 0.73
CA PRO A 41 -21.21 6.03 1.99
C PRO A 41 -21.46 4.72 2.76
N GLY A 42 -21.13 4.70 4.05
CA GLY A 42 -21.26 3.51 4.91
C GLY A 42 -20.00 2.64 5.01
N LEU A 43 -19.03 2.79 4.09
CA LEU A 43 -17.70 2.16 4.17
C LEU A 43 -16.58 3.17 4.48
N ASN A 44 -16.92 4.44 4.69
CA ASN A 44 -16.00 5.54 4.85
C ASN A 44 -15.28 5.59 6.22
N THR A 45 -15.33 4.51 7.00
CA THR A 45 -14.54 4.35 8.22
C THR A 45 -13.95 2.95 8.28
N LEU A 46 -12.76 2.83 8.85
CA LEU A 46 -12.12 1.53 9.09
C LEU A 46 -12.63 0.94 10.41
N PHE A 47 -13.83 0.36 10.40
CA PHE A 47 -14.48 -0.22 11.59
C PHE A 47 -14.56 0.76 12.78
N GLY A 48 -14.74 2.06 12.50
CA GLY A 48 -14.73 3.13 13.50
C GLY A 48 -13.35 3.54 14.04
N LEU A 49 -12.26 2.89 13.62
CA LEU A 49 -10.90 3.17 14.11
C LEU A 49 -10.25 4.40 13.44
N ALA A 50 -10.62 4.69 12.19
CA ALA A 50 -10.10 5.82 11.44
C ALA A 50 -11.08 6.25 10.35
N PRO A 51 -11.20 7.56 10.07
CA PRO A 51 -11.93 8.05 8.90
C PRO A 51 -11.20 7.67 7.61
N LEU A 52 -11.96 7.40 6.55
CA LEU A 52 -11.45 7.12 5.19
C LEU A 52 -11.91 8.18 4.17
N TYR A 53 -12.62 9.23 4.60
CA TYR A 53 -13.20 10.26 3.73
C TYR A 53 -12.38 11.56 3.73
N GLY A 54 -12.73 12.51 2.86
CA GLY A 54 -12.09 13.82 2.81
C GLY A 54 -10.66 13.76 2.27
N SER A 55 -9.71 14.38 2.96
CA SER A 55 -8.28 14.37 2.58
C SER A 55 -7.66 12.98 2.63
N ASP A 56 -8.19 12.07 3.45
CA ASP A 56 -7.69 10.72 3.57
C ASP A 56 -7.80 9.96 2.25
N ILE A 57 -8.85 10.19 1.45
CA ILE A 57 -9.01 9.54 0.14
C ILE A 57 -7.79 9.81 -0.74
N TRP A 58 -7.34 11.08 -0.79
CA TRP A 58 -6.18 11.48 -1.58
C TRP A 58 -4.88 10.90 -1.04
N LEU A 59 -4.72 10.86 0.29
CA LEU A 59 -3.58 10.22 0.92
C LEU A 59 -3.49 8.75 0.53
N HIS A 60 -4.57 8.00 0.65
CA HIS A 60 -4.63 6.58 0.27
C HIS A 60 -4.41 6.38 -1.24
N LEU A 61 -5.04 7.21 -2.07
CA LEU A 61 -4.93 7.09 -3.53
C LEU A 61 -3.51 7.35 -4.02
N LEU A 62 -2.89 8.46 -3.63
CA LEU A 62 -1.56 8.84 -4.11
C LEU A 62 -0.48 7.91 -3.58
N SER A 63 -0.49 7.62 -2.28
CA SER A 63 0.50 6.72 -1.68
C SER A 63 0.31 5.27 -2.17
N GLY A 64 -0.95 4.82 -2.32
CA GLY A 64 -1.28 3.51 -2.87
C GLY A 64 -0.84 3.35 -4.33
N ALA A 65 -1.10 4.35 -5.16
CA ALA A 65 -0.68 4.35 -6.56
C ALA A 65 0.85 4.31 -6.70
N LEU A 66 1.59 5.12 -5.93
CA LEU A 66 3.04 5.11 -5.94
C LEU A 66 3.60 3.78 -5.44
N ALA A 67 3.11 3.26 -4.31
CA ALA A 67 3.55 1.99 -3.76
C ALA A 67 3.28 0.83 -4.72
N LEU A 68 2.09 0.78 -5.32
CA LEU A 68 1.75 -0.26 -6.28
C LEU A 68 2.60 -0.14 -7.55
N TYR A 69 2.82 1.07 -8.08
CA TYR A 69 3.67 1.31 -9.23
C TYR A 69 5.09 0.77 -8.99
N PHE A 70 5.73 1.13 -7.88
CA PHE A 70 7.07 0.62 -7.55
C PHE A 70 7.07 -0.89 -7.28
N GLY A 71 6.04 -1.41 -6.60
CA GLY A 71 5.89 -2.83 -6.37
C GLY A 71 5.79 -3.64 -7.67
N LEU A 72 5.03 -3.16 -8.65
CA LEU A 72 4.86 -3.83 -9.94
C LEU A 72 6.09 -3.70 -10.84
N THR A 73 6.75 -2.53 -10.85
CA THR A 73 7.90 -2.26 -11.72
C THR A 73 9.23 -2.80 -11.18
N ALA A 74 9.34 -3.00 -9.87
CA ALA A 74 10.47 -3.70 -9.27
C ALA A 74 10.58 -5.11 -9.86
N ARG A 75 11.71 -5.42 -10.51
CA ARG A 75 12.04 -6.74 -11.07
C ARG A 75 13.25 -7.28 -10.31
N SER A 76 13.10 -8.46 -9.72
CA SER A 76 14.22 -9.14 -9.07
C SER A 76 15.05 -9.89 -10.11
N THR A 77 16.29 -10.22 -9.77
CA THR A 77 17.22 -10.92 -10.66
C THR A 77 16.71 -12.29 -11.10
N LEU A 78 15.84 -12.90 -10.28
CA LEU A 78 15.16 -14.17 -10.57
C LEU A 78 14.06 -14.04 -11.64
N ASP A 79 13.56 -12.83 -11.89
CA ASP A 79 12.53 -12.59 -12.92
C ASP A 79 13.13 -12.41 -14.33
N ARG A 80 14.47 -12.39 -14.46
CA ARG A 80 15.11 -12.25 -15.77
C ARG A 80 15.19 -13.62 -16.45
N PRO A 81 14.69 -13.77 -17.69
CA PRO A 81 14.89 -15.01 -18.44
C PRO A 81 16.40 -15.22 -18.62
N VAL A 82 16.87 -16.40 -18.25
CA VAL A 82 18.27 -16.81 -18.46
C VAL A 82 18.40 -17.16 -19.93
N VAL A 83 18.78 -16.18 -20.75
CA VAL A 83 19.11 -16.32 -22.18
C VAL A 83 20.53 -15.87 -22.42
#